data_AF-A0A139QP16-F1
#
_entry.id   AF-A0A139QP16-F1
#
_cell.length_a   1.000
_cell.length_b   1.000
_cell.length_c   1.000
_cell.angle_alpha   90.00
_cell.angle_beta   90.00
_cell.angle_gamma   90.00
#
_symmetry.space_group_name_H-M   'P 1'
#
loop_
_entity.id
_entity.type
_entity.pdbx_description
1 polymer ?
#
loop_
_entity_poly.entity_id
_entity_poly.type
_entity_poly.pdbx_seq_one_letter_code
_entity_poly.pdbx_strand_id
1 'polypeptide(L)'
;MSSLFNNPFFRIVRGILIIVLLTLVWLFIFAAFNNSGSETNYEPFQGASIVFAVLSYLVIVFLFQYHKVINLKELIGSSYSAIEIKEQYVEKLIIQLRELTDKIVDHELKMSVRKNVSDLLEETRSVINSTNDENQANHSESKRKFYGESGTVSSHTYSSQVEETKSKILEQIERDTNITADQSIKDLIAEIKESEVLVANQKLHYNEMVSEYNKAIYTLPLAFLRTTLGHFEKDYL
;
A
#
# COMPACT_ATOMS: atom_id res chain seq x y z
N MET A 1 -8.99 -27.27 0.42
CA MET A 1 -10.07 -26.71 1.27
C MET A 1 -10.32 -25.21 1.06
N SER A 2 -9.50 -24.47 0.28
CA SER A 2 -9.61 -23.02 0.07
C SER A 2 -10.55 -22.57 -1.06
N SER A 3 -10.98 -23.44 -1.98
CA SER A 3 -11.82 -23.05 -3.13
C SER A 3 -13.32 -22.96 -2.82
N LEU A 4 -13.83 -23.69 -1.82
CA LEU A 4 -15.26 -23.69 -1.47
C LEU A 4 -15.68 -22.40 -0.73
N PHE A 5 -14.81 -21.84 0.11
CA PHE A 5 -15.10 -20.66 0.92
C PHE A 5 -15.14 -19.34 0.12
N ASN A 6 -14.54 -19.31 -1.07
CA ASN A 6 -14.52 -18.14 -1.96
C ASN A 6 -15.57 -18.19 -3.07
N ASN A 7 -16.38 -19.24 -3.13
CA ASN A 7 -17.43 -19.34 -4.14
C ASN A 7 -18.53 -18.30 -3.83
N PRO A 8 -18.91 -17.42 -4.76
CA PRO A 8 -19.92 -16.37 -4.54
C PRO A 8 -21.24 -16.92 -3.97
N PHE A 9 -21.64 -18.12 -4.40
CA PHE A 9 -22.83 -18.79 -3.89
C PHE A 9 -22.75 -19.09 -2.38
N PHE A 10 -21.60 -19.55 -1.90
CA PHE A 10 -21.41 -19.88 -0.49
C PHE A 10 -21.45 -18.63 0.41
N ARG A 11 -20.94 -17.49 -0.09
CA ARG A 11 -21.04 -16.20 0.62
C ARG A 11 -22.49 -15.76 0.80
N ILE A 12 -23.32 -15.94 -0.23
CA ILE A 12 -24.74 -15.61 -0.18
C ILE A 12 -25.48 -16.52 0.82
N VAL A 13 -25.28 -17.83 0.75
CA VAL A 13 -25.91 -18.80 1.67
C VAL A 13 -25.52 -18.51 3.12
N ARG A 14 -24.25 -18.20 3.39
CA ARG A 14 -23.79 -17.81 4.73
C ARG A 14 -24.45 -16.51 5.20
N GLY A 15 -24.59 -15.51 4.32
CA GLY A 15 -25.29 -14.26 4.64
C GLY A 15 -26.76 -14.50 5.02
N ILE A 16 -27.47 -15.32 4.25
CA ILE A 16 -28.87 -15.68 4.52
C ILE A 16 -28.99 -16.40 5.87
N LEU A 17 -28.11 -17.36 6.16
CA LEU A 17 -28.12 -18.08 7.43
C LEU A 17 -27.89 -17.14 8.62
N ILE A 18 -26.95 -16.20 8.50
CA ILE A 18 -26.69 -15.18 9.52
C ILE A 18 -27.94 -14.32 9.73
N ILE A 19 -28.59 -13.84 8.66
CA ILE A 19 -29.82 -13.05 8.79
C ILE A 19 -30.91 -13.84 9.53
N VAL A 20 -31.13 -15.11 9.19
CA VAL A 20 -32.11 -15.96 9.91
C VAL A 20 -31.77 -16.08 11.39
N LEU A 21 -30.49 -16.28 11.76
CA LEU A 21 -30.09 -16.30 13.16
C LEU A 21 -30.34 -14.95 13.85
N LEU A 22 -30.00 -13.84 13.21
CA LEU A 22 -30.29 -12.51 13.75
C LEU A 22 -31.78 -12.25 13.91
N THR A 23 -32.64 -12.78 13.02
CA THR A 23 -34.10 -12.67 13.18
C THR A 23 -34.59 -13.39 14.43
N LEU A 24 -34.07 -14.59 14.72
CA LEU A 24 -34.40 -15.32 15.94
C LEU A 24 -33.94 -14.57 17.19
N VAL A 25 -32.77 -13.94 17.14
CA VAL A 25 -32.27 -13.09 18.23
C VAL A 25 -33.19 -11.90 18.48
N TRP A 26 -33.60 -11.18 17.43
CA TRP A 26 -34.52 -10.05 17.56
C TRP A 26 -35.91 -10.46 18.04
N LEU A 27 -36.42 -11.60 17.59
CA LEU A 27 -37.67 -12.17 18.10
C LEU A 27 -37.60 -12.45 19.61
N PHE A 28 -36.49 -13.04 20.08
CA PHE A 28 -36.28 -13.27 21.50
C PHE A 28 -36.19 -11.96 22.29
N ILE A 29 -35.48 -10.96 21.76
CA ILE A 29 -35.38 -9.62 22.37
C ILE A 29 -36.77 -9.00 22.51
N PHE A 30 -37.56 -8.97 21.42
CA PHE A 30 -38.90 -8.38 21.48
C PHE A 30 -39.84 -9.16 22.40
N ALA A 31 -39.77 -10.49 22.41
CA ALA A 31 -40.53 -11.31 23.34
C ALA A 31 -40.16 -11.05 24.81
N ALA A 32 -38.88 -10.78 25.11
CA ALA A 32 -38.41 -10.48 26.47
C ALA A 32 -38.82 -9.08 26.94
N PHE A 33 -38.87 -8.09 26.03
CA PHE A 33 -39.26 -6.71 26.36
C PHE A 33 -40.78 -6.47 26.31
N ASN A 34 -41.55 -7.33 25.64
CA ASN A 34 -42.99 -7.18 25.55
C ASN A 34 -43.66 -7.53 26.88
N ASN A 35 -44.01 -6.50 27.65
CA ASN A 35 -44.81 -6.62 28.87
C ASN A 35 -46.32 -6.38 28.61
N SER A 36 -46.72 -6.29 27.34
CA SER A 36 -48.15 -6.23 27.00
C SER A 36 -48.73 -7.63 27.18
N GLY A 37 -49.75 -7.77 28.03
CA GLY A 37 -50.46 -9.03 28.29
C GLY A 37 -51.24 -9.59 27.09
N SER A 38 -50.75 -9.37 25.87
CA SER A 38 -51.30 -9.91 24.64
C SER A 38 -50.55 -11.20 24.28
N GLU A 39 -51.29 -12.30 24.12
CA GLU A 39 -50.72 -13.64 23.93
C GLU A 39 -50.15 -13.88 22.51
N THR A 40 -50.29 -12.93 21.59
CA THR A 40 -50.10 -13.19 20.14
C THR A 40 -49.27 -12.17 19.37
N ASN A 41 -48.97 -10.99 19.91
CA ASN A 41 -48.20 -9.96 19.21
C ASN A 41 -46.97 -9.53 20.02
N TYR A 42 -45.86 -10.22 19.79
CA TYR A 42 -44.57 -9.94 20.43
C TYR A 42 -43.75 -8.87 19.72
N GLU A 43 -44.03 -8.55 18.46
CA GLU A 43 -43.30 -7.56 17.68
C GLU A 43 -43.96 -6.17 17.72
N PRO A 44 -43.18 -5.07 17.69
CA PRO A 44 -43.73 -3.71 17.67
C PRO A 44 -44.53 -3.40 16.40
N PHE A 45 -44.18 -4.04 15.28
CA PHE A 45 -44.94 -4.06 14.05
C PHE A 45 -44.61 -5.37 13.30
N GLN A 46 -45.50 -5.79 12.40
CA GLN A 46 -45.33 -7.03 11.66
C GLN A 46 -44.02 -7.03 10.86
N GLY A 47 -43.14 -7.99 11.14
CA GLY A 47 -41.85 -8.14 10.45
C GLY A 47 -40.73 -7.26 11.01
N ALA A 48 -40.92 -6.63 12.18
CA ALA A 48 -39.91 -5.81 12.81
C ALA A 48 -38.59 -6.56 13.00
N SER A 49 -38.62 -7.82 13.47
CA SER A 49 -37.40 -8.61 13.69
C SER A 49 -36.57 -8.79 12.44
N ILE A 50 -37.20 -8.91 11.27
CA ILE A 50 -36.52 -9.03 9.98
C ILE A 50 -35.84 -7.72 9.60
N VAL A 51 -36.53 -6.60 9.74
CA VAL A 51 -35.96 -5.28 9.45
C VAL A 51 -34.74 -5.00 10.34
N PHE A 52 -34.87 -5.23 11.65
CA PHE A 52 -33.76 -5.04 12.59
C PHE A 52 -32.62 -6.03 12.37
N ALA A 53 -32.89 -7.28 11.98
CA ALA A 53 -31.87 -8.27 11.62
C ALA A 53 -31.07 -7.84 10.38
N VAL A 54 -31.73 -7.36 9.33
CA VAL A 54 -31.06 -6.87 8.11
C VAL A 54 -30.23 -5.62 8.43
N LEU A 55 -30.77 -4.69 9.21
CA LEU A 55 -30.06 -3.47 9.60
C LEU A 55 -28.82 -3.76 10.45
N SER A 56 -28.95 -4.64 11.45
CA SER A 56 -27.82 -5.07 12.28
C SER A 56 -26.78 -5.86 11.48
N TYR A 57 -27.20 -6.70 10.52
CA TYR A 57 -26.27 -7.35 9.60
C TYR A 57 -25.48 -6.33 8.75
N LEU A 58 -26.14 -5.29 8.23
CA LEU A 58 -25.48 -4.20 7.50
C LEU A 58 -24.45 -3.49 8.38
N VAL A 59 -24.80 -3.17 9.62
CA VAL A 59 -23.87 -2.55 10.59
C VAL A 59 -22.66 -3.45 10.84
N ILE A 60 -22.86 -4.75 11.05
CA ILE A 60 -21.75 -5.70 11.26
C ILE A 60 -20.83 -5.73 10.03
N VAL A 61 -21.39 -5.84 8.83
CA VAL A 61 -20.63 -5.82 7.56
C VAL A 61 -19.85 -4.51 7.40
N PHE A 62 -20.43 -3.38 7.79
CA PHE A 62 -19.77 -2.08 7.78
C PHE A 62 -18.59 -2.05 8.76
N LEU A 63 -18.76 -2.52 10.00
CA LEU A 63 -17.69 -2.55 11.01
C LEU A 63 -16.49 -3.39 10.55
N PHE A 64 -16.73 -4.56 9.97
CA PHE A 64 -15.66 -5.41 9.43
C PHE A 64 -14.89 -4.72 8.29
N GLN A 65 -15.59 -4.06 7.37
CA GLN A 65 -14.94 -3.32 6.29
C GLN A 65 -14.16 -2.11 6.79
N TYR A 66 -14.72 -1.38 7.74
CA TYR A 66 -14.04 -0.25 8.37
C TYR A 66 -12.74 -0.70 9.04
N HIS A 67 -12.78 -1.77 9.84
CA HIS A 67 -11.58 -2.32 10.46
C HIS A 67 -10.53 -2.74 9.43
N LYS A 68 -10.94 -3.39 8.32
CA LYS A 68 -10.04 -3.74 7.21
C LYS A 68 -9.36 -2.51 6.61
N VAL A 69 -10.11 -1.43 6.36
CA VAL A 69 -9.57 -0.19 5.78
C VAL A 69 -8.58 0.49 6.71
N ILE A 70 -8.87 0.52 8.02
CA ILE A 70 -7.93 1.08 9.01
C ILE A 70 -6.63 0.28 9.06
N ASN A 71 -6.71 -1.05 9.12
CA ASN A 71 -5.53 -1.90 9.13
C ASN A 71 -4.69 -1.70 7.86
N LEU A 72 -5.32 -1.68 6.68
CA LEU A 72 -4.62 -1.41 5.42
C LEU A 72 -3.96 -0.03 5.40
N LYS A 73 -4.61 1.00 5.96
CA LYS A 73 -4.02 2.33 6.08
C LYS A 73 -2.76 2.34 6.95
N GLU A 74 -2.78 1.62 8.08
CA GLU A 74 -1.62 1.47 8.96
C GLU A 74 -0.49 0.70 8.29
N LEU A 75 -0.82 -0.39 7.58
CA LEU A 75 0.15 -1.19 6.83
C LEU A 75 0.82 -0.39 5.69
N ILE A 76 0.06 0.42 4.95
CA ILE A 76 0.60 1.34 3.93
C ILE A 76 1.60 2.30 4.55
N GLY A 77 1.24 2.93 5.69
CA GLY A 77 2.13 3.85 6.40
C GLY A 77 3.42 3.17 6.87
N SER A 78 3.29 2.00 7.48
CA SER A 78 4.45 1.21 7.93
C SER A 78 5.34 0.76 6.77
N SER A 79 4.75 0.35 5.65
CA SER A 79 5.51 -0.06 4.48
C SER A 79 6.22 1.10 3.81
N TYR A 80 5.61 2.28 3.80
CA TYR A 80 6.29 3.49 3.31
C TYR A 80 7.54 3.79 4.12
N SER A 81 7.44 3.79 5.46
CA SER A 81 8.62 3.96 6.32
C SER A 81 9.67 2.86 6.11
N ALA A 82 9.24 1.62 5.83
CA ALA A 82 10.17 0.52 5.52
C ALA A 82 10.92 0.76 4.19
N ILE A 83 10.26 1.35 3.18
CA ILE A 83 10.90 1.76 1.92
C ILE A 83 11.94 2.84 2.20
N GLU A 84 11.56 3.90 2.94
CA GLU A 84 12.44 5.02 3.27
C GLU A 84 13.73 4.54 3.98
N ILE A 85 13.61 3.63 4.94
CA ILE A 85 14.77 3.06 5.66
C ILE A 85 15.70 2.30 4.69
N LYS A 86 15.13 1.54 3.75
CA LYS A 86 15.92 0.78 2.75
C LYS A 86 16.57 1.71 1.72
N GLU A 87 15.89 2.77 1.29
CA GLU A 87 16.47 3.78 0.41
C GLU A 87 17.63 4.53 1.09
N GLN A 88 17.47 4.90 2.37
CA GLN A 88 18.58 5.48 3.17
C GLN A 88 19.75 4.52 3.33
N TYR A 89 19.50 3.20 3.40
CA TYR A 89 20.57 2.20 3.43
C TYR A 89 21.35 2.18 2.12
N VAL A 90 20.65 2.19 0.98
CA VAL A 90 21.27 2.29 -0.35
C VAL A 90 22.10 3.56 -0.46
N GLU A 91 21.60 4.72 -0.03
CA GLU A 91 22.37 5.98 -0.03
C GLU A 91 23.68 5.86 0.77
N LYS A 92 23.66 5.22 1.94
CA LYS A 92 24.87 4.97 2.74
C LYS A 92 25.89 4.11 2.01
N LEU A 93 25.45 3.05 1.33
CA LEU A 93 26.34 2.19 0.54
C LEU A 93 26.97 2.97 -0.63
N ILE A 94 26.19 3.83 -1.29
CA ILE A 94 26.70 4.68 -2.38
C ILE A 94 27.75 5.69 -1.86
N ILE A 95 27.54 6.24 -0.66
CA ILE A 95 28.53 7.13 -0.02
C ILE A 95 29.82 6.35 0.29
N GLN A 96 29.72 5.13 0.82
CA GLN A 96 30.89 4.27 1.04
C GLN A 96 31.62 3.94 -0.27
N LEU A 97 30.87 3.71 -1.35
CA LEU A 97 31.42 3.46 -2.68
C LEU A 97 32.22 4.67 -3.17
N ARG A 98 31.73 5.88 -2.91
CA ARG A 98 32.45 7.12 -3.22
C ARG A 98 33.76 7.24 -2.43
N GLU A 99 33.74 6.92 -1.14
CA GLU A 99 34.93 6.96 -0.29
C GLU A 99 36.00 5.95 -0.73
N LEU A 100 35.60 4.74 -1.13
CA LEU A 100 36.51 3.74 -1.69
C LEU A 100 37.04 4.19 -3.07
N THR A 101 36.17 4.76 -3.89
CA THR A 101 36.57 5.35 -5.19
C THR A 101 37.62 6.45 -5.01
N ASP A 102 37.51 7.28 -3.97
CA ASP A 102 38.49 8.34 -3.71
C ASP A 102 39.88 7.81 -3.34
N LYS A 103 40.00 6.53 -2.94
CA LYS A 103 41.27 5.84 -2.65
C LYS A 103 41.92 5.20 -3.89
N ILE A 104 41.24 5.20 -5.05
CA ILE A 104 41.80 4.70 -6.30
C ILE A 104 43.01 5.57 -6.68
N VAL A 105 44.14 4.91 -6.95
CA VAL A 105 45.42 5.56 -7.27
C VAL A 105 45.43 6.13 -8.69
N ASP A 106 44.78 5.43 -9.63
CA ASP A 106 44.68 5.89 -11.01
C ASP A 106 43.72 7.09 -11.11
N HIS A 107 44.26 8.25 -11.49
CA HIS A 107 43.53 9.51 -11.46
C HIS A 107 42.42 9.58 -12.52
N GLU A 108 42.66 9.05 -13.73
CA GLU A 108 41.65 9.05 -14.80
C GLU A 108 40.46 8.17 -14.42
N LEU A 109 40.74 6.96 -13.94
CA LEU A 109 39.74 6.03 -13.46
C LEU A 109 38.99 6.56 -12.25
N LYS A 110 39.70 7.13 -11.27
CA LYS A 110 39.09 7.79 -10.11
C LYS A 110 38.09 8.84 -10.55
N MET A 111 38.43 9.69 -11.52
CA MET A 111 37.52 10.76 -11.97
C MET A 111 36.30 10.20 -12.72
N SER A 112 36.45 9.14 -13.53
CA SER A 112 35.33 8.46 -14.20
C SER A 112 34.36 7.84 -13.19
N VAL A 113 34.88 6.99 -12.29
CA VAL A 113 34.06 6.27 -11.32
C VAL A 113 33.41 7.25 -10.34
N ARG A 114 34.14 8.28 -9.89
CA ARG A 114 33.60 9.30 -8.98
C ARG A 114 32.47 10.10 -9.62
N LYS A 115 32.54 10.38 -10.91
CA LYS A 115 31.46 11.02 -11.66
C LYS A 115 30.22 10.12 -11.66
N ASN A 116 30.37 8.86 -12.10
CA ASN A 116 29.26 7.91 -12.16
C ASN A 116 28.62 7.67 -10.77
N VAL A 117 29.42 7.54 -9.71
CA VAL A 117 28.91 7.42 -8.33
C VAL A 117 28.16 8.68 -7.88
N SER A 118 28.60 9.87 -8.30
CA SER A 118 27.90 11.12 -8.00
C SER A 118 26.57 11.21 -8.75
N ASP A 119 26.55 10.83 -10.03
CA ASP A 119 25.34 10.78 -10.86
C ASP A 119 24.32 9.79 -10.26
N LEU A 120 24.79 8.63 -9.77
CA LEU A 120 23.95 7.63 -9.09
C LEU A 120 23.36 8.16 -7.77
N LEU A 121 24.14 8.92 -6.99
CA LEU A 121 23.67 9.54 -5.75
C LEU A 121 22.64 10.64 -6.02
N GLU A 122 22.85 11.45 -7.05
CA GLU A 122 21.90 12.47 -7.48
C GLU A 122 20.58 11.84 -7.93
N GLU A 123 20.65 10.80 -8.76
CA GLU A 123 19.48 10.05 -9.22
C GLU A 123 18.70 9.45 -8.04
N THR A 124 19.40 8.81 -7.10
CA THR A 124 18.78 8.22 -5.89
C THR A 124 18.09 9.27 -5.02
N ARG A 125 18.71 10.45 -4.87
CA ARG A 125 18.14 11.55 -4.10
C ARG A 125 16.96 12.23 -4.80
N SER A 126 16.98 12.29 -6.14
CA SER A 126 15.88 12.85 -6.92
C SER A 126 14.58 12.07 -6.73
N VAL A 127 14.66 10.74 -6.66
CA VAL A 127 13.52 9.85 -6.39
C VAL A 127 12.88 10.15 -5.03
N ILE A 128 13.71 10.32 -3.99
CA ILE A 128 13.24 10.62 -2.63
C ILE A 128 12.51 11.97 -2.60
N ASN A 129 13.04 12.98 -3.30
CA ASN A 129 12.45 14.32 -3.33
C ASN A 129 11.15 14.38 -4.13
N SER A 130 11.08 13.73 -5.29
CA SER A 130 9.84 13.63 -6.08
C SER A 130 8.71 12.94 -5.30
N THR A 131 9.04 11.89 -4.55
CA THR A 131 8.07 11.19 -3.68
C THR A 131 7.58 12.08 -2.53
N ASN A 132 8.40 13.00 -2.02
CA ASN A 132 8.02 13.93 -0.94
C ASN A 132 7.17 15.12 -1.43
N ASP A 133 7.41 15.63 -2.63
CA ASP A 133 6.65 16.77 -3.18
C ASP A 133 5.23 16.37 -3.64
N GLU A 134 5.05 15.18 -4.21
CA GLU A 134 3.70 14.64 -4.51
C GLU A 134 2.86 14.47 -3.23
N ASN A 135 3.50 14.07 -2.12
CA ASN A 135 2.83 13.92 -0.83
C ASN A 135 2.35 15.25 -0.21
N GLN A 136 3.02 16.38 -0.47
CA GLN A 136 2.56 17.71 -0.01
C GLN A 136 1.46 18.29 -0.90
N ALA A 137 1.54 18.12 -2.22
CA ALA A 137 0.52 18.60 -3.15
C ALA A 137 -0.86 17.93 -2.92
N ASN A 138 -0.84 16.63 -2.60
CA ASN A 138 -2.04 15.85 -2.31
C ASN A 138 -2.78 16.25 -1.03
N HIS A 139 -2.13 16.99 -0.12
CA HIS A 139 -2.84 17.52 1.05
C HIS A 139 -3.71 18.75 0.71
N SER A 140 -3.43 19.42 -0.42
CA SER A 140 -4.10 20.66 -0.84
C SER A 140 -5.15 20.48 -1.95
N GLU A 141 -5.10 19.41 -2.75
CA GLU A 141 -6.05 19.16 -3.86
C GLU A 141 -7.35 18.42 -3.45
N SER A 142 -7.73 18.40 -2.17
CA SER A 142 -9.00 17.81 -1.70
C SER A 142 -10.26 18.48 -2.29
N LYS A 143 -10.12 19.60 -3.00
CA LYS A 143 -11.22 20.28 -3.72
C LYS A 143 -11.02 20.26 -5.24
N ARG A 144 -11.36 19.13 -5.87
CA ARG A 144 -11.98 18.99 -7.22
C ARG A 144 -11.37 17.84 -8.01
N LYS A 145 -11.81 16.61 -7.77
CA LYS A 145 -11.91 15.58 -8.84
C LYS A 145 -13.15 14.72 -8.60
N PHE A 146 -14.27 15.20 -9.14
CA PHE A 146 -15.44 14.39 -9.44
C PHE A 146 -15.37 14.14 -10.95
N TYR A 147 -15.64 12.89 -11.35
CA TYR A 147 -15.37 12.22 -12.63
C TYR A 147 -14.01 11.55 -12.76
N GLY A 148 -14.10 10.26 -13.11
CA GLY A 148 -13.02 9.30 -13.08
C GLY A 148 -12.03 9.53 -14.21
N GLU A 149 -10.78 9.70 -13.82
CA GLU A 149 -9.62 9.43 -14.64
C GLU A 149 -8.52 9.06 -13.66
N SER A 150 -8.18 7.77 -13.61
CA SER A 150 -7.16 7.23 -12.72
C SER A 150 -5.80 7.81 -13.14
N GLY A 151 -5.27 8.74 -12.35
CA GLY A 151 -4.00 9.42 -12.58
C GLY A 151 -2.75 8.57 -12.33
N THR A 152 -2.84 7.24 -12.46
CA THR A 152 -1.78 6.31 -12.03
C THR A 152 -0.74 5.98 -13.10
N VAL A 153 -0.92 6.48 -14.34
CA VAL A 153 -0.09 6.07 -15.49
C VAL A 153 1.25 6.82 -15.56
N SER A 154 1.37 8.03 -14.99
CA SER A 154 2.60 8.83 -15.10
C SER A 154 3.73 8.40 -14.16
N SER A 155 3.42 7.95 -12.94
CA SER A 155 4.46 7.68 -11.92
C SER A 155 5.26 6.40 -12.19
N HIS A 156 4.58 5.31 -12.61
CA HIS A 156 5.25 4.04 -12.97
C HIS A 156 6.21 4.18 -14.16
N THR A 157 5.91 5.08 -15.11
CA THR A 157 6.77 5.34 -16.28
C THR A 157 8.04 6.09 -15.88
N TYR A 158 7.96 6.98 -14.89
CA TYR A 158 9.12 7.70 -14.35
C TYR A 158 9.99 6.79 -13.47
N SER A 159 9.37 6.06 -12.54
CA SER A 159 10.04 5.11 -11.64
C SER A 159 10.86 4.05 -12.40
N SER A 160 10.30 3.47 -13.46
CA SER A 160 11.00 2.48 -14.30
C SER A 160 12.19 3.05 -15.10
N GLN A 161 12.10 4.28 -15.60
CA GLN A 161 13.21 4.94 -16.30
C GLN A 161 14.37 5.27 -15.36
N VAL A 162 14.06 5.65 -14.12
CA VAL A 162 15.05 5.93 -13.09
C VAL A 162 15.76 4.64 -12.65
N GLU A 163 15.02 3.56 -12.40
CA GLU A 163 15.62 2.25 -12.05
C GLU A 163 16.53 1.72 -13.17
N GLU A 164 16.13 1.89 -14.44
CA GLU A 164 16.97 1.51 -15.59
C GLU A 164 18.25 2.36 -15.66
N THR A 165 18.16 3.66 -15.37
CA THR A 165 19.31 4.58 -15.35
C THR A 165 20.28 4.23 -14.23
N LYS A 166 19.79 3.96 -13.01
CA LYS A 166 20.61 3.46 -11.89
C LYS A 166 21.34 2.17 -12.24
N SER A 167 20.66 1.21 -12.85
CA SER A 167 21.28 -0.07 -13.25
C SER A 167 22.39 0.15 -14.27
N LYS A 168 22.19 1.01 -15.27
CA LYS A 168 23.21 1.35 -16.28
C LYS A 168 24.44 2.00 -15.65
N ILE A 169 24.24 2.90 -14.69
CA ILE A 169 25.35 3.57 -13.99
C ILE A 169 26.13 2.57 -13.13
N LEU A 170 25.46 1.65 -12.43
CA LEU A 170 26.12 0.57 -11.67
C LEU A 170 26.95 -0.35 -12.57
N GLU A 171 26.41 -0.76 -13.72
CA GLU A 171 27.14 -1.58 -14.70
C GLU A 171 28.37 -0.87 -15.27
N GLN A 172 28.29 0.45 -15.46
CA GLN A 172 29.42 1.25 -15.91
C GLN A 172 30.50 1.36 -14.84
N ILE A 173 30.11 1.59 -13.58
CA ILE A 173 31.05 1.58 -12.44
C ILE A 173 31.71 0.20 -12.33
N GLU A 174 30.95 -0.89 -12.42
CA GLU A 174 31.50 -2.25 -12.36
C GLU A 174 32.53 -2.50 -13.48
N ARG A 175 32.22 -2.06 -14.70
CA ARG A 175 33.13 -2.17 -15.87
C ARG A 175 34.42 -1.38 -15.66
N ASP A 176 34.31 -0.12 -15.26
CA ASP A 176 35.45 0.78 -15.07
C ASP A 176 36.37 0.25 -13.95
N THR A 177 35.77 -0.24 -12.86
CA THR A 177 36.52 -0.73 -11.70
C THR A 177 37.01 -2.18 -11.84
N ASN A 178 36.56 -2.91 -12.87
CA ASN A 178 37.01 -4.28 -13.12
C ASN A 178 38.54 -4.36 -13.36
N ILE A 179 39.14 -3.26 -13.83
CA ILE A 179 40.57 -3.13 -14.13
C ILE A 179 41.41 -2.96 -12.85
N THR A 180 40.85 -2.37 -11.79
CA THR A 180 41.57 -2.06 -10.53
C THR A 180 41.68 -3.25 -9.58
N ALA A 181 40.88 -4.32 -9.78
CA ALA A 181 40.83 -5.50 -8.92
C ALA A 181 40.59 -5.23 -7.41
N ASP A 182 39.99 -4.09 -7.05
CA ASP A 182 39.60 -3.83 -5.66
C ASP A 182 38.31 -4.61 -5.35
N GLN A 183 38.49 -5.78 -4.73
CA GLN A 183 37.39 -6.67 -4.34
C GLN A 183 36.37 -5.94 -3.46
N SER A 184 36.81 -4.97 -2.64
CA SER A 184 35.93 -4.19 -1.77
C SER A 184 34.94 -3.34 -2.56
N ILE A 185 35.34 -2.78 -3.71
CA ILE A 185 34.45 -2.01 -4.57
C ILE A 185 33.45 -2.94 -5.26
N LYS A 186 33.89 -4.11 -5.73
CA LYS A 186 33.01 -5.10 -6.36
C LYS A 186 31.96 -5.63 -5.38
N ASP A 187 32.37 -5.96 -4.16
CA ASP A 187 31.47 -6.44 -3.11
C ASP A 187 30.42 -5.38 -2.78
N LEU A 188 30.82 -4.10 -2.69
CA LEU A 188 29.90 -3.01 -2.39
C LEU A 188 28.92 -2.70 -3.54
N ILE A 189 29.36 -2.81 -4.80
CA ILE A 189 28.45 -2.69 -5.96
C ILE A 189 27.42 -3.82 -5.96
N ALA A 190 27.84 -5.05 -5.67
CA ALA A 190 26.94 -6.19 -5.56
C ALA A 190 25.92 -5.98 -4.43
N GLU A 191 26.36 -5.48 -3.28
CA GLU A 191 25.50 -5.15 -2.15
C GLU A 191 24.49 -4.02 -2.46
N ILE A 192 24.92 -2.97 -3.18
CA ILE A 192 24.02 -1.91 -3.65
C ILE A 192 22.96 -2.50 -4.58
N LYS A 193 23.35 -3.36 -5.52
CA LYS A 193 22.42 -4.00 -6.46
C LYS A 193 21.40 -4.89 -5.75
N GLU A 194 21.84 -5.70 -4.79
CA GLU A 194 20.93 -6.52 -3.98
C GLU A 194 19.98 -5.64 -3.16
N SER A 195 20.48 -4.55 -2.58
CA SER A 195 19.69 -3.62 -1.79
C SER A 195 18.64 -2.87 -2.63
N GLU A 196 18.97 -2.46 -3.85
CA GLU A 196 18.02 -1.86 -4.81
C GLU A 196 16.91 -2.85 -5.21
N VAL A 197 17.24 -4.13 -5.43
CA VAL A 197 16.22 -5.17 -5.67
C VAL A 197 15.29 -5.33 -4.47
N LEU A 198 15.82 -5.24 -3.24
CA LEU A 198 14.98 -5.27 -2.03
C LEU A 198 14.09 -4.03 -1.89
N VAL A 199 14.56 -2.85 -2.31
CA VAL A 199 13.74 -1.63 -2.37
C VAL A 199 12.61 -1.80 -3.39
N ALA A 200 12.91 -2.25 -4.60
CA ALA A 200 11.93 -2.47 -5.65
C ALA A 200 10.83 -3.48 -5.23
N ASN A 201 11.22 -4.58 -4.59
CA ASN A 201 10.27 -5.54 -4.03
C ASN A 201 9.38 -4.93 -2.93
N GLN A 202 9.94 -4.06 -2.09
CA GLN A 202 9.16 -3.38 -1.06
C GLN A 202 8.18 -2.37 -1.66
N LYS A 203 8.56 -1.67 -2.74
CA LYS A 203 7.66 -0.78 -3.50
C LYS A 203 6.52 -1.56 -4.15
N LEU A 204 6.80 -2.73 -4.71
CA LEU A 204 5.75 -3.63 -5.22
C LEU A 204 4.76 -4.02 -4.12
N HIS A 205 5.28 -4.43 -2.95
CA HIS A 205 4.43 -4.79 -1.82
C HIS A 205 3.58 -3.60 -1.31
N TYR A 206 4.16 -2.40 -1.28
CA TYR A 206 3.43 -1.17 -0.99
C TYR A 206 2.28 -0.96 -2.00
N ASN A 207 2.55 -1.10 -3.29
CA ASN A 207 1.57 -0.96 -4.36
C ASN A 207 0.43 -1.97 -4.25
N GLU A 208 0.72 -3.22 -3.86
CA GLU A 208 -0.30 -4.23 -3.59
C GLU A 208 -1.24 -3.78 -2.46
N MET A 209 -0.70 -3.29 -1.35
CA MET A 209 -1.48 -2.81 -0.21
C MET A 209 -2.30 -1.57 -0.55
N VAL A 210 -1.72 -0.63 -1.31
CA VAL A 210 -2.46 0.53 -1.85
C VAL A 210 -3.61 0.07 -2.74
N SER A 211 -3.39 -0.91 -3.62
CA SER A 211 -4.46 -1.48 -4.45
C SER A 211 -5.56 -2.11 -3.60
N GLU A 212 -5.21 -2.88 -2.56
CA GLU A 212 -6.20 -3.48 -1.67
C GLU A 212 -6.99 -2.43 -0.89
N TYR A 213 -6.33 -1.39 -0.40
CA TYR A 213 -6.95 -0.28 0.29
C TYR A 213 -7.89 0.50 -0.64
N ASN A 214 -7.42 0.86 -1.83
CA ASN A 214 -8.20 1.55 -2.84
C ASN A 214 -9.44 0.73 -3.22
N LYS A 215 -9.32 -0.60 -3.37
CA LYS A 215 -10.49 -1.48 -3.58
C LYS A 215 -11.43 -1.50 -2.38
N ALA A 216 -10.89 -1.55 -1.16
CA ALA A 216 -11.68 -1.64 0.07
C ALA A 216 -12.52 -0.39 0.32
N ILE A 217 -11.99 0.82 0.07
CA ILE A 217 -12.74 2.07 0.25
C ILE A 217 -13.91 2.23 -0.74
N TYR A 218 -13.90 1.51 -1.85
CA TYR A 218 -14.99 1.45 -2.83
C TYR A 218 -15.95 0.26 -2.65
N THR A 219 -15.74 -0.56 -1.61
CA THR A 219 -16.64 -1.69 -1.34
C THR A 219 -17.88 -1.22 -0.57
N LEU A 220 -19.06 -1.73 -0.93
CA LEU A 220 -20.32 -1.40 -0.25
C LEU A 220 -20.41 -2.08 1.12
N PRO A 221 -20.92 -1.41 2.17
CA PRO A 221 -21.56 -0.08 2.15
C PRO A 221 -20.60 1.09 2.41
N LEU A 222 -19.32 0.83 2.69
CA LEU A 222 -18.34 1.86 3.04
C LEU A 222 -18.16 2.92 1.94
N ALA A 223 -18.30 2.53 0.67
CA ALA A 223 -18.17 3.45 -0.48
C ALA A 223 -19.06 4.69 -0.38
N PHE A 224 -20.26 4.56 0.22
CA PHE A 224 -21.18 5.69 0.40
C PHE A 224 -20.69 6.69 1.45
N LEU A 225 -19.95 6.22 2.45
CA LEU A 225 -19.49 7.01 3.59
C LEU A 225 -17.98 7.29 3.57
N ARG A 226 -17.26 6.84 2.52
CA ARG A 226 -15.79 6.99 2.45
C ARG A 226 -15.35 8.45 2.60
N THR A 227 -16.02 9.37 1.90
CA THR A 227 -15.69 10.80 1.92
C THR A 227 -16.03 11.42 3.26
N THR A 228 -17.16 11.05 3.87
CA THR A 228 -17.56 11.54 5.19
C THR A 228 -16.65 11.03 6.31
N LEU A 229 -16.05 9.85 6.13
CA LEU A 229 -15.12 9.23 7.08
C LEU A 229 -13.65 9.61 6.82
N GLY A 230 -13.36 10.42 5.79
CA GLY A 230 -12.01 10.86 5.47
C GLY A 230 -11.11 9.80 4.83
N HIS A 231 -11.71 8.79 4.18
CA HIS A 231 -10.98 7.77 3.43
C HIS A 231 -10.89 8.15 1.95
N PHE A 232 -9.69 8.54 1.53
CA PHE A 232 -9.34 8.89 0.16
C PHE A 232 -8.36 7.88 -0.43
N GLU A 233 -8.29 7.82 -1.75
CA GLU A 233 -7.32 7.00 -2.48
C GLU A 233 -5.89 7.34 -2.07
N LYS A 234 -5.03 6.33 -2.18
CA LYS A 234 -3.59 6.47 -2.01
C LYS A 234 -2.91 6.22 -3.34
N ASP A 235 -1.83 6.96 -3.58
CA ASP A 235 -1.04 6.84 -4.81
C ASP A 235 -0.11 5.63 -4.77
N TYR A 236 0.25 5.16 -5.94
CA TYR A 236 1.22 4.09 -6.15
C TYR A 236 2.63 4.68 -6.32
N LEU A 237 3.65 3.90 -5.97
CA LEU A 237 5.08 4.20 -6.17
C LEU A 237 5.64 3.56 -7.45
#